data_AF-A0A661QQ77-F1
#
_entry.id   AF-A0A661QQ77-F1
#
_cell.length_a   1.000
_cell.length_b   1.000
_cell.length_c   1.000
_cell.angle_alpha   90.00
_cell.angle_beta   90.00
_cell.angle_gamma   90.00
#
_symmetry.space_group_name_H-M   'P 1'
#
loop_
_entity.id
_entity.type
_entity.pdbx_description
1 polymer ?
#
loop_
_entity_poly.entity_id
_entity_poly.type
_entity_poly.pdbx_seq_one_letter_code
_entity_poly.pdbx_strand_id
1 'polypeptide(L)'
;MGMKRFLPPAGMAMLFIVSQIIAVVVAPSFKDAGMEAFDNPEDPMNIVQIFAILLVFTIFILIIAKYREKMVKYIILFFFFLASISIFQGFFYFIIPSLSAILAIATSIIMIALLI
;
A
#
# COMPACT_ATOMS: atom_id res chain seq x y z
N MET A 1 23.93 -14.52 -26.54
CA MET A 1 22.88 -14.35 -25.51
C MET A 1 21.98 -13.21 -25.94
N GLY A 2 20.69 -13.45 -26.15
CA GLY A 2 19.79 -12.49 -26.81
C GLY A 2 19.31 -11.36 -25.90
N MET A 3 19.08 -10.18 -26.49
CA MET A 3 18.59 -8.95 -25.86
C MET A 3 17.34 -9.15 -24.97
N LYS A 4 16.52 -10.17 -25.26
CA LYS A 4 15.33 -10.55 -24.48
C LYS A 4 15.63 -10.96 -23.03
N ARG A 5 16.85 -11.39 -22.70
CA ARG A 5 17.25 -11.72 -21.32
C ARG A 5 17.39 -10.49 -20.43
N PHE A 6 17.66 -9.33 -21.01
CA PHE A 6 17.81 -8.07 -20.27
C PHE A 6 16.49 -7.32 -20.08
N LEU A 7 15.44 -7.69 -20.82
CA LEU A 7 14.14 -7.04 -20.73
C LEU A 7 13.49 -7.16 -19.34
N PRO A 8 13.46 -8.34 -18.66
CA PRO A 8 12.87 -8.42 -17.33
C PRO A 8 13.65 -7.63 -16.26
N PRO A 9 15.00 -7.71 -16.16
CA PRO A 9 15.76 -6.86 -15.24
C PRO A 9 15.60 -5.36 -15.52
N ALA A 10 15.60 -4.95 -16.79
CA ALA A 10 15.39 -3.55 -17.16
C ALA A 10 13.98 -3.08 -16.77
N GLY A 11 12.95 -3.91 -16.96
CA GLY A 11 11.59 -3.63 -16.50
C GLY A 11 11.50 -3.45 -14.98
N MET A 12 12.16 -4.32 -14.21
CA MET A 12 12.21 -4.17 -12.74
C MET A 12 12.91 -2.87 -12.32
N ALA A 13 14.04 -2.54 -12.95
CA ALA A 13 14.75 -1.29 -12.68
C ALA A 13 13.89 -0.06 -13.03
N MET A 14 13.16 -0.12 -14.15
CA MET A 14 12.23 0.94 -14.55
C MET A 14 11.08 1.10 -13.54
N LEU A 15 10.45 0.00 -13.13
CA LEU A 15 9.39 0.03 -12.11
C LEU A 15 9.88 0.58 -10.77
N PHE A 16 11.10 0.23 -10.37
CA PHE A 16 11.73 0.79 -9.18
C PHE A 16 11.92 2.30 -9.30
N ILE A 17 12.49 2.79 -10.41
CA ILE A 17 12.70 4.24 -10.59
C ILE A 17 11.36 4.98 -10.62
N VAL A 18 10.38 4.45 -11.36
CA VAL A 18 9.05 5.06 -11.46
C VAL A 18 8.36 5.11 -10.10
N SER A 19 8.42 4.03 -9.30
CA SER A 19 7.80 4.03 -7.98
C SER A 19 8.45 5.03 -7.02
N GLN A 20 9.78 5.20 -7.06
CA GLN A 20 10.47 6.21 -6.26
C GLN A 20 10.07 7.64 -6.67
N ILE A 21 10.00 7.93 -7.97
CA ILE A 21 9.56 9.24 -8.47
C ILE A 21 8.14 9.53 -8.01
N ILE A 22 7.23 8.57 -8.17
CA ILE A 22 5.84 8.71 -7.72
C ILE A 22 5.80 8.97 -6.22
N ALA A 23 6.54 8.19 -5.42
CA ALA A 23 6.56 8.34 -3.96
C ALA A 23 6.99 9.75 -3.51
N VAL A 24 8.07 10.27 -4.09
CA VAL A 24 8.55 11.64 -3.77
C VAL A 24 7.54 12.70 -4.19
N VAL A 25 6.91 12.54 -5.36
CA VAL A 25 5.92 13.50 -5.87
C VAL A 25 4.67 13.54 -5.00
N VAL A 26 4.19 12.38 -4.51
CA VAL A 26 2.93 12.32 -3.74
C VAL A 26 3.11 12.48 -2.23
N ALA A 27 4.34 12.37 -1.71
CA ALA A 27 4.61 12.46 -0.28
C ALA A 27 4.00 13.70 0.41
N PRO A 28 4.07 14.93 -0.15
CA PRO A 28 3.44 16.09 0.46
C PRO A 28 1.92 15.94 0.59
N SER A 29 1.24 15.41 -0.43
CA SER A 29 -0.21 15.22 -0.43
C SER A 29 -0.68 14.18 0.58
N PHE A 30 0.13 13.14 0.82
CA PHE A 30 -0.14 12.17 1.88
C PHE A 30 -0.02 12.80 3.26
N LYS A 31 0.99 13.65 3.47
CA LYS A 31 1.14 14.43 4.69
C LYS A 31 -0.04 15.38 4.92
N ASP A 32 -0.44 16.13 3.89
CA ASP A 32 -1.56 17.08 3.99
C ASP A 32 -2.91 16.37 4.18
N ALA A 33 -3.03 15.12 3.70
CA ALA A 33 -4.16 14.24 3.98
C ALA A 33 -4.13 13.62 5.39
N GLY A 34 -3.11 13.91 6.20
CA GLY A 34 -2.95 13.37 7.56
C GLY A 34 -2.52 11.90 7.61
N MET A 35 -1.94 11.39 6.52
CA MET A 35 -1.56 9.97 6.38
C MET A 35 -0.13 9.74 6.88
N GLU A 36 0.06 9.85 8.20
CA GLU A 36 1.33 9.59 8.87
C GLU A 36 1.23 8.32 9.73
N ALA A 37 2.27 7.49 9.71
CA ALA A 37 2.30 6.23 10.46
C ALA A 37 2.82 6.40 11.90
N PHE A 38 3.65 7.41 12.13
CA PHE A 38 4.31 7.69 13.41
C PHE A 38 4.32 9.20 13.65
N ASP A 39 4.00 9.64 14.86
CA ASP A 39 3.97 11.05 15.24
C ASP A 39 5.37 11.69 15.20
N ASN A 40 6.40 10.94 15.60
CA ASN A 40 7.81 11.35 15.49
C ASN A 40 8.58 10.37 14.60
N PRO A 41 8.81 10.70 13.32
CA PRO A 41 9.54 9.84 12.38
C PRO A 41 10.99 9.56 12.78
N GLU A 42 11.61 10.45 13.58
CA GLU A 42 13.03 10.34 13.97
C GLU A 42 13.23 9.44 15.21
N ASP A 43 12.15 8.96 15.84
CA ASP A 43 12.26 8.05 16.99
C ASP A 43 12.78 6.66 16.55
N PRO A 44 13.96 6.21 17.04
CA PRO A 44 14.48 4.89 16.72
C PRO A 44 13.58 3.74 17.20
N MET A 45 12.67 3.98 18.16
CA MET A 45 11.71 2.99 18.63
C MET A 45 10.71 2.58 17.54
N ASN A 46 10.47 3.42 16.52
CA ASN A 46 9.63 3.09 15.38
C ASN A 46 10.12 1.83 14.65
N ILE A 47 11.44 1.60 14.61
CA ILE A 47 12.02 0.39 14.01
C ILE A 47 11.52 -0.85 14.76
N VAL A 48 11.57 -0.83 16.10
CA VAL A 48 11.08 -1.93 16.95
C VAL A 48 9.59 -2.13 16.75
N GLN A 49 8.81 -1.05 16.68
CA GLN A 49 7.37 -1.11 16.44
C GLN A 49 7.03 -1.73 15.07
N ILE A 50 7.74 -1.34 14.00
CA ILE A 50 7.59 -1.93 12.66
C ILE A 50 7.86 -3.43 12.70
N PHE A 51 8.98 -3.85 13.30
CA PHE A 51 9.32 -5.27 13.42
C PHE A 51 8.27 -6.05 14.21
N ALA A 52 7.80 -5.51 15.33
CA ALA A 52 6.77 -6.14 16.15
C ALA A 52 5.46 -6.32 15.37
N ILE A 53 4.97 -5.26 14.70
CA ILE A 53 3.74 -5.31 13.90
C ILE A 53 3.89 -6.32 12.76
N LEU A 54 5.03 -6.32 12.06
CA LEU A 54 5.29 -7.26 10.97
C LEU A 54 5.24 -8.71 11.45
N LEU A 55 5.87 -9.02 12.58
CA LEU A 55 5.85 -10.38 13.14
C LEU A 55 4.45 -10.79 13.58
N VAL A 56 3.73 -9.91 14.29
CA VAL A 56 2.35 -10.16 14.74
C VAL A 56 1.42 -10.39 13.54
N PHE A 57 1.48 -9.54 12.53
CA PHE A 57 0.66 -9.67 11.32
C PHE A 57 1.00 -10.95 10.54
N THR A 58 2.28 -11.29 10.44
CA THR A 58 2.73 -12.53 9.81
C THR A 58 2.18 -13.77 10.53
N ILE A 59 2.34 -13.82 11.86
CA ILE A 59 1.82 -14.92 12.69
C ILE A 59 0.30 -15.01 12.54
N PHE A 60 -0.41 -13.87 12.58
CA PHE A 60 -1.85 -13.81 12.38
C PHE A 60 -2.28 -14.43 11.05
N ILE A 61 -1.67 -14.04 9.93
CA ILE A 61 -1.97 -14.62 8.62
C ILE A 61 -1.68 -16.13 8.59
N LEU A 62 -0.54 -16.57 9.14
CA LEU A 62 -0.17 -17.99 9.15
C LEU A 62 -1.13 -18.84 9.99
N ILE A 63 -1.59 -18.34 11.14
CA ILE A 63 -2.60 -19.01 11.97
C ILE A 63 -3.89 -19.18 11.16
N ILE A 64 -4.35 -18.13 10.48
CA ILE A 64 -5.56 -18.21 9.67
C ILE A 64 -5.37 -19.16 8.50
N ALA A 65 -4.22 -19.10 7.80
CA ALA A 65 -3.91 -20.02 6.71
C ALA A 65 -3.95 -21.48 7.18
N LYS A 66 -3.44 -21.76 8.38
CA LYS A 66 -3.44 -23.10 8.98
C LYS A 66 -4.85 -23.65 9.24
N TYR A 67 -5.76 -22.83 9.77
CA TYR A 67 -7.08 -23.30 10.22
C TYR A 67 -8.21 -23.03 9.21
N ARG A 68 -8.07 -22.01 8.37
CA ARG A 68 -9.11 -21.46 7.49
C ARG A 68 -8.48 -20.88 6.22
N GLU A 69 -7.82 -21.70 5.42
CA GLU A 69 -7.14 -21.31 4.18
C GLU A 69 -7.98 -20.37 3.28
N LYS A 70 -9.27 -20.70 3.07
CA LYS A 70 -10.18 -19.88 2.25
C LYS A 70 -10.44 -18.48 2.83
N MET A 71 -10.31 -18.29 4.14
CA MET A 71 -10.45 -16.96 4.78
C MET A 71 -9.26 -16.04 4.47
N VAL A 72 -8.09 -16.58 4.13
CA VAL A 72 -6.91 -15.78 3.79
C VAL A 72 -7.21 -14.86 2.62
N LYS A 73 -7.89 -15.35 1.56
CA LYS A 73 -8.31 -14.51 0.41
C LYS A 73 -9.08 -13.27 0.88
N TYR A 74 -10.12 -13.47 1.70
CA TYR A 74 -11.00 -12.39 2.13
C TYR A 74 -10.29 -11.39 3.06
N ILE A 75 -9.39 -11.88 3.92
CA ILE A 75 -8.60 -11.02 4.79
C ILE A 75 -7.62 -10.18 4.00
N ILE A 76 -6.92 -10.77 3.03
CA ILE A 76 -6.03 -10.03 2.14
C ILE A 76 -6.82 -8.98 1.36
N LEU A 77 -7.96 -9.34 0.78
CA LEU A 77 -8.82 -8.38 0.07
C LEU A 77 -9.30 -7.24 0.97
N PHE A 78 -9.64 -7.53 2.22
CA PHE A 78 -10.04 -6.51 3.19
C PHE A 78 -8.90 -5.54 3.51
N PHE A 79 -7.70 -6.03 3.81
CA PHE A 79 -6.55 -5.15 4.05
C PHE A 79 -6.14 -4.38 2.79
N PHE A 80 -6.24 -5.01 1.62
CA PHE A 80 -5.95 -4.37 0.35
C PHE A 80 -6.92 -3.22 0.05
N PHE A 81 -8.20 -3.38 0.41
CA PHE A 81 -9.20 -2.31 0.35
C PHE A 81 -8.90 -1.15 1.30
N LEU A 82 -8.55 -1.45 2.56
CA LEU A 82 -8.18 -0.40 3.52
C LEU A 82 -6.95 0.37 3.03
N ALA A 83 -5.93 -0.35 2.55
CA ALA A 83 -4.74 0.26 1.99
C ALA A 83 -5.05 1.10 0.75
N SER A 84 -5.96 0.65 -0.13
CA SER A 84 -6.31 1.41 -1.32
C SER A 84 -7.07 2.70 -1.00
N ILE A 85 -7.91 2.72 0.04
CA ILE A 85 -8.57 3.96 0.48
C ILE A 85 -7.50 4.99 0.85
N SER A 86 -6.53 4.58 1.69
CA SER A 86 -5.42 5.44 2.11
C SER A 86 -4.60 5.96 0.93
N ILE A 87 -4.25 5.09 -0.01
CA ILE A 87 -3.47 5.45 -1.20
C ILE A 87 -4.27 6.41 -2.07
N PHE A 88 -5.48 6.04 -2.49
CA PHE A 88 -6.28 6.89 -3.38
C PHE A 88 -6.67 8.21 -2.73
N GLN A 89 -6.88 8.25 -1.41
CA GLN A 89 -7.13 9.50 -0.72
C GLN A 89 -5.92 10.43 -0.83
N GLY A 90 -4.71 9.95 -0.52
CA GLY A 90 -3.49 10.76 -0.68
C GLY A 90 -3.29 11.24 -2.13
N PHE A 91 -3.56 10.38 -3.11
CA PHE A 91 -3.48 10.74 -4.53
C PHE A 91 -4.54 11.76 -4.96
N PHE A 92 -5.81 11.58 -4.59
CA PHE A 92 -6.87 12.53 -4.96
C PHE A 92 -6.77 13.83 -4.19
N TYR A 93 -6.19 13.82 -3.00
CA TYR A 93 -5.91 15.03 -2.24
C TYR A 93 -4.98 15.98 -3.01
N PHE A 94 -4.02 15.45 -3.79
CA PHE A 94 -3.18 16.26 -4.67
C PHE A 94 -3.97 17.06 -5.73
N ILE A 95 -5.13 16.55 -6.17
CA ILE A 95 -5.89 17.12 -7.30
C ILE A 95 -7.11 17.91 -6.79
N ILE A 96 -7.94 17.29 -5.95
CA ILE A 96 -9.21 17.83 -5.45
C ILE A 96 -9.39 17.44 -3.97
N PRO A 97 -8.85 18.22 -3.01
CA PRO A 97 -8.92 17.91 -1.58
C PRO A 97 -10.34 17.67 -1.05
N SER A 98 -11.31 18.49 -1.49
CA SER A 98 -12.69 18.47 -0.99
C SER A 98 -13.45 17.18 -1.29
N LEU A 99 -13.10 16.47 -2.37
CA LEU A 99 -13.75 15.23 -2.79
C LEU A 99 -12.86 13.99 -2.62
N SER A 100 -11.62 14.18 -2.15
CA SER A 100 -10.59 13.14 -2.07
C SER A 100 -11.07 11.86 -1.38
N ALA A 101 -11.72 11.98 -0.22
CA ALA A 101 -12.25 10.83 0.52
C ALA A 101 -13.35 10.08 -0.24
N ILE A 102 -14.29 10.79 -0.86
CA ILE A 102 -15.40 10.19 -1.61
C ILE A 102 -14.85 9.45 -2.84
N LEU A 103 -13.92 10.08 -3.57
CA LEU A 103 -13.27 9.47 -4.73
C LEU A 103 -12.43 8.25 -4.33
N ALA A 104 -11.72 8.31 -3.21
CA ALA A 104 -10.93 7.20 -2.69
C ALA A 104 -11.78 5.97 -2.35
N ILE A 105 -12.92 6.19 -1.69
CA ILE A 105 -13.85 5.10 -1.36
C ILE A 105 -14.45 4.52 -2.65
N ALA A 106 -14.95 5.36 -3.56
CA ALA A 106 -15.56 4.90 -4.81
C ALA A 106 -14.57 4.07 -5.65
N THR A 107 -13.35 4.56 -5.83
CA THR A 107 -12.29 3.85 -6.58
C THR A 107 -11.83 2.59 -5.88
N SER A 108 -11.72 2.57 -4.54
CA SER A 108 -11.38 1.37 -3.78
C SER A 108 -12.44 0.28 -3.90
N ILE A 109 -13.73 0.65 -3.91
CA ILE A 109 -14.84 -0.29 -4.14
C ILE A 109 -14.75 -0.89 -5.54
N ILE A 110 -14.55 -0.05 -6.57
CA ILE A 110 -14.37 -0.50 -7.95
C ILE A 110 -13.17 -1.46 -8.04
N MET A 111 -12.05 -1.11 -7.40
CA MET A 111 -10.84 -1.93 -7.38
C MET A 111 -11.10 -3.31 -6.75
N ILE A 112 -11.76 -3.40 -5.59
CA ILE A 112 -12.12 -4.72 -5.03
C ILE A 112 -13.02 -5.49 -5.99
N ALA A 113 -14.04 -4.84 -6.56
CA ALA A 113 -15.00 -5.50 -7.44
C ALA A 113 -14.30 -6.14 -8.65
N LEU A 114 -13.19 -5.56 -9.13
CA LEU A 114 -12.36 -6.13 -10.19
C LEU A 114 -11.44 -7.27 -9.73
N LEU A 115 -11.17 -7.40 -8.42
CA LEU A 115 -10.25 -8.38 -7.84
C LEU A 115 -10.93 -9.65 -7.29
N ILE A 116 -12.26 -9.62 -7.10
CA ILE A 116 -13.03 -10.74 -6.54
C ILE A 116 -13.22 -11.84 -7.58
#